data_AF-A0A453FQ44-F1
#
_entry.id   AF-A0A453FQ44-F1
#
_cell.length_a   1.000
_cell.length_b   1.000
_cell.length_c   1.000
_cell.angle_alpha   90.00
_cell.angle_beta   90.00
_cell.angle_gamma   90.00
#
_symmetry.space_group_name_H-M   'P 1'
#
loop_
_entity.id
_entity.type
_entity.pdbx_description
1 polymer ?
#
loop_
_entity_poly.entity_id
_entity_poly.type
_entity_poly.pdbx_seq_one_letter_code
_entity_poly.pdbx_strand_id
1 'polypeptide(L)'
;AAAQSYAGDRPWDASAPNLPPLLWLQDAISRHSFDTPLCQFTVPDLRPGTLDSLLTLSEDLVKSNIFIEGVSHKIRRQIEDLERAGGVEPGTLNVDGIPVDRYLTRFMWDEGKYPVNAPLKETVASIQSQVTKIEDLLFL
;
A
#
# COMPACT_ATOMS: atom_id res chain seq x y z
N ALA A 1 -39.75 -34.52 13.96
CA ALA A 1 -38.33 -34.17 14.20
C ALA A 1 -37.53 -34.57 12.97
N ALA A 2 -36.82 -33.60 12.38
CA ALA A 2 -35.52 -33.72 11.68
C ALA A 2 -35.45 -32.80 10.44
N ALA A 3 -34.80 -31.65 10.67
CA ALA A 3 -33.90 -30.91 9.80
C ALA A 3 -34.39 -30.48 8.40
N GLN A 4 -34.96 -29.28 8.33
CA GLN A 4 -34.80 -28.40 7.17
C GLN A 4 -33.33 -27.96 7.11
N SER A 5 -32.62 -28.40 6.07
CA SER A 5 -31.26 -27.97 5.76
C SER A 5 -31.29 -26.50 5.34
N TYR A 6 -30.92 -25.60 6.26
CA TYR A 6 -30.57 -24.22 5.94
C TYR A 6 -29.17 -24.23 5.30
N ALA A 7 -29.10 -24.58 4.02
CA ALA A 7 -27.95 -24.25 3.19
C ALA A 7 -28.02 -22.74 2.92
N GLY A 8 -27.51 -21.94 3.85
CA GLY A 8 -27.36 -20.51 3.66
C GLY A 8 -26.43 -20.26 2.48
N ASP A 9 -26.89 -19.42 1.55
CA ASP A 9 -26.08 -18.77 0.53
C ASP A 9 -24.85 -18.14 1.20
N ARG A 10 -23.74 -18.87 1.20
CA ARG A 10 -22.46 -18.30 1.60
C ARG A 10 -21.89 -17.62 0.36
N PRO A 11 -21.50 -16.34 0.44
CA PRO A 11 -21.04 -15.57 -0.71
C PRO A 11 -19.74 -16.11 -1.37
N TRP A 12 -19.14 -17.18 -0.83
CA TRP A 12 -17.99 -17.89 -1.43
C TRP A 12 -18.35 -19.22 -2.10
N ASP A 13 -19.60 -19.71 -1.96
CA ASP A 13 -20.07 -20.99 -2.54
C ASP A 13 -20.49 -20.85 -4.03
N ALA A 14 -20.46 -19.63 -4.60
CA ALA A 14 -20.68 -19.43 -6.03
C ALA A 14 -19.44 -19.88 -6.80
N SER A 15 -19.50 -21.12 -7.29
CA SER A 15 -18.62 -21.65 -8.32
C SER A 15 -18.65 -20.70 -9.54
N ALA A 16 -17.73 -19.73 -9.57
CA ALA A 16 -17.40 -19.02 -10.79
C ALA A 16 -16.84 -20.07 -11.76
N PRO A 17 -17.49 -20.30 -12.91
CA PRO A 17 -17.06 -21.35 -13.82
C PRO A 17 -15.68 -20.94 -14.37
N ASN A 18 -14.64 -21.61 -13.88
CA ASN A 18 -13.33 -21.75 -14.52
C ASN A 18 -12.44 -20.50 -14.63
N LEU A 19 -12.79 -19.36 -14.01
CA LEU A 19 -11.91 -18.18 -14.01
C LEU A 19 -10.89 -18.25 -12.86
N PRO A 20 -9.62 -17.82 -13.08
CA PRO A 20 -8.64 -17.76 -12.01
C PRO A 20 -9.12 -16.83 -10.86
N PRO A 21 -8.74 -17.10 -9.60
CA PRO A 21 -9.20 -16.39 -8.41
C PRO A 21 -9.19 -14.85 -8.47
N LEU A 22 -8.21 -14.27 -9.15
CA LEU A 22 -8.10 -12.82 -9.24
C LEU A 22 -9.06 -12.21 -10.27
N LEU A 23 -9.36 -12.96 -11.32
CA LEU A 23 -10.20 -12.49 -12.42
C LEU A 23 -11.69 -12.49 -12.03
N TRP A 24 -12.15 -13.47 -11.24
CA TRP A 24 -13.51 -13.43 -10.71
C TRP A 24 -13.68 -12.29 -9.70
N LEU A 25 -12.68 -12.04 -8.85
CA LEU A 25 -12.78 -10.99 -7.83
C LEU A 25 -12.85 -9.63 -8.51
N GLN A 26 -12.02 -9.41 -9.52
CA GLN A 26 -12.04 -8.20 -10.34
C GLN A 26 -13.41 -8.00 -11.00
N ASP A 27 -13.94 -9.03 -11.66
CA ASP A 27 -15.24 -8.99 -12.30
C ASP A 27 -16.40 -8.77 -11.30
N ALA A 28 -16.37 -9.40 -10.12
CA ALA A 28 -17.37 -9.22 -9.08
C ALA A 28 -17.39 -7.78 -8.52
N ILE A 29 -16.21 -7.19 -8.31
CA ILE A 29 -16.07 -5.81 -7.83
C ILE A 29 -16.51 -4.82 -8.91
N SER A 30 -16.12 -5.03 -10.18
CA SER A 30 -16.54 -4.18 -11.29
C SER A 30 -18.07 -4.12 -11.46
N ARG A 31 -18.80 -5.17 -11.10
CA ARG A 31 -20.28 -5.18 -11.11
C ARG A 31 -20.91 -4.30 -10.01
N HIS A 32 -20.18 -4.01 -8.94
CA HIS A 32 -20.67 -3.25 -7.77
C HIS A 32 -20.08 -1.83 -7.68
N SER A 33 -18.93 -1.59 -8.30
CA SER A 33 -18.26 -0.30 -8.36
C SER A 33 -17.61 -0.15 -9.74
N PHE A 34 -18.30 0.57 -10.62
CA PHE A 34 -17.93 0.69 -12.03
C PHE A 34 -16.76 1.65 -12.28
N ASP A 35 -16.53 2.62 -11.39
CA ASP A 35 -15.51 3.68 -11.56
C ASP A 35 -14.31 3.57 -10.61
N THR A 36 -14.16 2.46 -9.88
CA THR A 36 -13.02 2.28 -8.98
C THR A 36 -11.93 1.48 -9.68
N PRO A 37 -10.78 2.09 -10.04
CA PRO A 37 -9.70 1.38 -10.70
C PRO A 37 -9.11 0.32 -9.76
N LEU A 38 -9.12 -0.94 -10.20
CA LEU A 38 -8.51 -2.05 -9.48
C LEU A 38 -7.05 -2.17 -9.88
N CYS A 39 -6.17 -1.96 -8.90
CA CYS A 39 -4.73 -2.02 -9.10
C CYS A 39 -4.17 -3.25 -8.36
N GLN A 40 -3.29 -3.99 -9.02
CA GLN A 40 -2.62 -5.12 -8.39
C GLN A 40 -1.53 -4.59 -7.44
N PHE A 41 -1.56 -5.04 -6.20
CA PHE A 41 -0.53 -4.75 -5.20
C PHE A 41 0.32 -5.99 -4.96
N THR A 42 1.47 -6.05 -5.64
CA THR A 42 2.37 -7.21 -5.58
C THR A 42 3.39 -7.01 -4.46
N VAL A 43 3.25 -7.78 -3.39
CA VAL A 43 4.25 -7.89 -2.31
C VAL A 43 5.01 -9.21 -2.50
N PRO A 44 6.35 -9.19 -2.56
CA PRO A 44 7.13 -10.42 -2.69
C PRO A 44 7.11 -11.24 -1.38
N ASP A 45 7.57 -12.48 -1.47
CA ASP A 45 7.74 -13.35 -0.31
C ASP A 45 8.89 -12.84 0.57
N LEU A 46 8.56 -12.01 1.54
CA LEU A 46 9.50 -11.49 2.51
C LEU A 46 9.89 -12.58 3.51
N ARG A 47 11.16 -12.61 3.91
CA ARG A 47 11.66 -13.56 4.90
C ARG A 47 10.94 -13.41 6.24
N PRO A 48 10.17 -14.40 6.70
CA PRO A 48 9.51 -14.34 8.00
C PRO A 48 10.52 -14.46 9.14
N GLY A 49 10.29 -13.70 10.21
CA GLY A 49 11.05 -13.78 11.46
C GLY A 49 10.50 -14.84 12.44
N THR A 50 10.97 -14.82 13.68
CA THR A 50 10.35 -15.56 14.78
C THR A 50 9.05 -14.88 15.21
N LEU A 51 8.11 -15.62 15.82
CA LEU A 51 6.84 -15.07 16.32
C LEU A 51 7.06 -13.86 17.24
N ASP A 52 8.00 -13.97 18.18
CA ASP A 52 8.36 -12.89 19.10
C ASP A 52 8.83 -11.63 18.35
N SER A 53 9.72 -11.82 17.36
CA SER A 53 10.19 -10.70 16.53
C SER A 53 9.07 -10.06 15.70
N LEU A 54 8.09 -10.85 15.25
CA LEU A 54 6.92 -10.36 14.52
C LEU A 54 5.96 -9.59 15.43
N LEU A 55 5.76 -10.02 16.68
CA LEU A 55 4.94 -9.30 17.65
C LEU A 55 5.54 -7.93 17.96
N THR A 56 6.84 -7.87 18.30
CA THR A 56 7.53 -6.58 18.49
C THR A 56 7.45 -5.72 17.24
N LEU A 57 7.70 -6.31 16.06
CA LEU A 57 7.63 -5.58 14.80
C LEU A 57 6.24 -5.02 14.52
N SER A 58 5.17 -5.73 14.89
CA SER A 58 3.80 -5.28 14.68
C SER A 58 3.48 -3.99 15.45
N GLU A 59 3.98 -3.88 16.69
CA GLU A 59 3.84 -2.67 17.51
C GLU A 59 4.66 -1.50 16.93
N ASP A 60 5.88 -1.80 16.48
CA ASP A 60 6.77 -0.79 15.90
C ASP A 60 6.27 -0.31 14.53
N LEU A 61 5.64 -1.17 13.74
CA LEU A 61 5.01 -0.82 12.47
C LEU A 61 3.88 0.19 12.65
N VAL A 62 3.08 0.10 13.73
CA VAL A 62 2.05 1.09 14.03
C VAL A 62 2.66 2.47 14.26
N LYS A 63 3.73 2.54 15.07
CA LYS A 63 4.44 3.80 15.32
C LYS A 63 5.06 4.35 14.04
N SER A 64 5.67 3.46 13.24
CA SER A 64 6.27 3.80 11.95
C SER A 64 5.22 4.38 10.99
N ASN A 65 4.04 3.78 10.91
CA ASN A 65 2.98 4.24 10.03
C ASN A 65 2.53 5.65 10.39
N ILE A 66 2.26 5.90 11.68
CA ILE A 66 1.85 7.22 12.17
C ILE A 66 2.91 8.28 11.82
N PHE A 67 4.19 7.96 12.02
CA PHE A 67 5.29 8.87 11.68
C PHE A 67 5.35 9.17 10.18
N ILE A 68 5.33 8.14 9.33
CA ILE A 68 5.43 8.28 7.87
C ILE A 68 4.22 9.03 7.30
N GLU A 69 3.01 8.75 7.80
CA GLU A 69 1.81 9.51 7.46
C GLU A 69 1.96 10.98 7.86
N GLY A 70 2.47 11.27 9.06
CA GLY A 70 2.72 12.63 9.53
C GLY A 70 3.67 13.41 8.60
N VAL A 71 4.79 12.81 8.19
CA VAL A 71 5.72 13.43 7.23
C VAL A 71 5.06 13.61 5.87
N SER A 72 4.31 12.62 5.38
CA SER A 72 3.58 12.70 4.11
C SER A 72 2.56 13.84 4.10
N HIS A 73 1.89 14.10 5.23
CA HIS A 73 1.00 15.24 5.38
C HIS A 73 1.72 16.59 5.35
N LYS A 74 2.93 16.68 5.95
CA LYS A 74 3.76 17.89 5.86
C LYS A 74 4.16 18.18 4.40
N ILE A 75 4.61 17.15 3.66
CA ILE A 75 4.95 17.26 2.24
C ILE A 75 3.74 17.77 1.43
N ARG A 76 2.57 17.13 1.62
CA ARG A 76 1.33 17.55 0.96
C ARG A 76 1.03 19.02 1.23
N ARG A 77 1.11 19.46 2.48
CA ARG A 77 0.83 20.84 2.85
C ARG A 77 1.79 21.83 2.16
N GLN A 78 3.09 21.52 2.11
CA GLN A 78 4.06 22.35 1.40
C GLN A 78 3.76 22.45 -0.09
N ILE A 79 3.37 21.33 -0.72
CA ILE A 79 2.93 21.31 -2.11
C ILE A 79 1.71 22.23 -2.30
N GLU A 80 0.67 22.09 -1.47
CA GLU A 80 -0.55 22.90 -1.56
C GLU A 80 -0.26 24.40 -1.39
N ASP A 81 0.70 24.75 -0.53
CA ASP A 81 1.14 26.13 -0.33
C ASP A 81 1.90 26.67 -1.55
N LEU A 82 2.74 25.85 -2.19
CA LEU A 82 3.44 26.20 -3.44
C LEU A 82 2.50 26.35 -4.63
N GLU A 83 1.49 25.48 -4.75
CA GLU A 83 0.44 25.58 -5.77
C GLU A 83 -0.34 26.89 -5.62
N ARG A 84 -0.70 27.27 -4.39
CA ARG A 84 -1.39 28.53 -4.10
C ARG A 84 -0.54 29.77 -4.37
N ALA A 85 0.79 29.67 -4.21
CA ALA A 85 1.72 30.73 -4.55
C ALA A 85 1.97 30.85 -6.07
N GLY A 86 1.39 29.96 -6.89
CA GLY A 86 1.60 29.91 -8.34
C GLY A 86 2.96 29.33 -8.76
N GLY A 87 3.65 28.64 -7.84
CA GLY A 87 4.97 28.04 -8.11
C GLY A 87 4.92 26.68 -8.79
N VAL A 88 3.80 25.97 -8.69
CA VAL A 88 3.58 24.64 -9.26
C VAL A 88 2.13 24.52 -9.71
N GLU A 89 1.89 24.04 -10.94
CA GLU A 89 0.53 23.76 -11.39
C GLU A 89 0.03 22.43 -10.80
N PRO A 90 -1.22 22.38 -10.30
CA PRO A 90 -1.76 21.19 -9.67
C PRO A 90 -1.78 19.99 -10.64
N GLY A 91 -1.26 18.86 -10.17
CA GLY A 91 -1.18 17.63 -10.97
C GLY A 91 0.00 17.53 -11.93
N THR A 92 0.92 18.51 -11.94
CA THR A 92 2.17 18.44 -12.73
C THR A 92 3.34 17.81 -11.99
N LEU A 93 3.14 17.46 -10.71
CA LEU A 93 4.16 16.83 -9.88
C LEU A 93 4.55 15.46 -10.42
N ASN A 94 5.82 15.36 -10.78
CA ASN A 94 6.43 14.14 -11.28
C ASN A 94 7.67 13.81 -10.43
N VAL A 95 7.89 12.53 -10.20
CA VAL A 95 9.14 12.00 -9.63
C VAL A 95 9.90 11.38 -10.79
N ASP A 96 11.08 11.91 -11.11
CA ASP A 96 11.89 11.48 -12.26
C ASP A 96 11.13 11.41 -13.60
N GLY A 97 10.18 12.33 -13.80
CA GLY A 97 9.31 12.38 -14.99
C GLY A 97 8.12 11.42 -14.96
N ILE A 98 7.90 10.69 -13.87
CA ILE A 98 6.75 9.82 -13.66
C ILE A 98 5.71 10.53 -12.78
N PRO A 99 4.44 10.63 -13.21
CA PRO A 99 3.37 11.19 -12.40
C PRO A 99 3.19 10.46 -11.07
N VAL A 100 2.95 11.22 -10.00
CA VAL A 100 2.82 10.66 -8.63
C VAL A 100 1.70 9.62 -8.53
N ASP A 101 0.59 9.76 -9.29
CA ASP A 101 -0.52 8.80 -9.31
C ASP A 101 -0.10 7.39 -9.78
N ARG A 102 0.93 7.30 -10.63
CA ARG A 102 1.41 6.01 -11.15
C ARG A 102 2.07 5.16 -10.07
N TYR A 103 2.65 5.78 -9.05
CA TYR A 103 3.27 5.05 -7.95
C TYR A 103 2.25 4.29 -7.10
N LEU A 104 1.00 4.75 -7.06
CA LEU A 104 -0.10 4.05 -6.37
C LEU A 104 -0.72 2.95 -7.25
N THR A 105 -0.86 3.21 -8.55
CA THR A 105 -1.56 2.27 -9.45
C THR A 105 -0.67 1.14 -9.98
N ARG A 106 0.66 1.32 -9.96
CA ARG A 106 1.64 0.34 -10.46
C ARG A 106 2.74 0.09 -9.43
N PHE A 107 2.33 -0.17 -8.19
CA PHE A 107 3.27 -0.50 -7.13
C PHE A 107 4.13 -1.71 -7.52
N MET A 108 5.44 -1.56 -7.37
CA MET A 108 6.41 -2.63 -7.56
C MET A 108 7.41 -2.56 -6.42
N TRP A 109 7.66 -3.71 -5.80
CA TRP A 109 8.65 -3.81 -4.75
C TRP A 109 10.05 -3.62 -5.32
N ASP A 110 10.82 -2.69 -4.74
CA ASP A 110 12.20 -2.44 -5.13
C ASP A 110 13.13 -3.39 -4.36
N GLU A 111 13.41 -4.56 -4.94
CA GLU A 111 14.29 -5.57 -4.33
C GLU A 111 15.75 -5.11 -4.22
N GLY A 112 16.18 -4.15 -5.07
CA GLY A 112 17.53 -3.58 -5.00
C GLY A 112 17.70 -2.71 -3.77
N LYS A 113 16.65 -1.99 -3.39
CA LYS A 113 16.61 -1.12 -2.21
C LYS A 113 16.17 -1.83 -0.93
N TYR A 114 15.26 -2.80 -1.06
CA TYR A 114 14.68 -3.55 0.05
C TYR A 114 14.73 -5.06 -0.26
N PRO A 115 15.86 -5.73 0.04
CA PRO A 115 16.04 -7.14 -0.31
C PRO A 115 15.03 -8.05 0.38
N VAL A 116 14.41 -8.97 -0.35
CA VAL A 116 13.35 -9.88 0.16
C VAL A 116 13.87 -10.89 1.19
N ASN A 117 15.17 -11.18 1.14
CA ASN A 117 15.89 -12.07 2.03
C ASN A 117 16.40 -11.37 3.32
N ALA A 118 16.33 -10.04 3.38
CA ALA A 118 16.69 -9.28 4.57
C ALA A 118 15.65 -9.49 5.69
N PRO A 119 16.06 -9.41 6.97
CA PRO A 119 15.11 -9.39 8.08
C PRO A 119 14.13 -8.21 7.96
N LEU A 120 12.85 -8.46 8.20
CA LEU A 120 11.80 -7.43 8.12
C LEU A 120 12.12 -6.17 8.95
N LYS A 121 12.75 -6.35 10.13
CA LYS A 121 13.17 -5.24 10.99
C LYS A 121 14.16 -4.30 10.29
N GLU A 122 15.07 -4.82 9.48
CA GLU A 122 16.04 -4.01 8.73
C GLU A 122 15.34 -3.23 7.61
N THR A 123 14.39 -3.86 6.91
CA THR A 123 13.58 -3.18 5.89
C THR A 123 12.81 -2.01 6.49
N VAL A 124 12.14 -2.21 7.63
CA VAL A 124 11.41 -1.13 8.32
C VAL A 124 12.35 -0.02 8.79
N ALA A 125 13.49 -0.37 9.39
CA ALA A 125 14.47 0.62 9.83
C ALA A 125 15.05 1.44 8.66
N SER A 126 15.29 0.80 7.51
CA SER A 126 15.75 1.47 6.29
C SER A 126 14.71 2.46 5.76
N ILE A 127 13.43 2.07 5.72
CA ILE A 127 12.33 2.97 5.33
C ILE A 127 12.24 4.16 6.29
N GLN A 128 12.25 3.90 7.60
CA GLN A 128 12.22 4.95 8.63
C GLN A 128 13.37 5.94 8.48
N SER A 129 14.60 5.45 8.34
CA SER A 129 15.78 6.30 8.17
C SER A 129 15.68 7.20 6.95
N GLN A 130 15.14 6.70 5.84
CA GLN A 130 14.92 7.52 4.65
C GLN A 130 13.85 8.58 4.85
N VAL A 131 12.74 8.23 5.51
CA VAL A 131 11.68 9.19 5.80
C VAL A 131 12.15 10.28 6.76
N THR A 132 12.98 9.95 7.75
CA THR A 132 13.63 10.96 8.61
C THR A 132 14.50 11.91 7.80
N LYS A 133 15.32 11.40 6.87
CA LYS A 133 16.12 12.28 5.99
C LYS A 133 15.25 13.20 5.13
N ILE A 134 14.13 12.69 4.61
CA ILE A 134 13.17 13.51 3.86
C ILE A 134 12.58 14.57 4.78
N GLU A 135 12.18 14.21 5.99
CA GLU A 135 11.67 15.16 6.98
C GLU A 135 12.68 16.28 7.28
N ASP A 136 13.95 15.93 7.50
CA ASP A 136 15.02 16.91 7.73
C ASP A 136 15.17 17.88 6.55
N LEU A 137 15.04 17.39 5.31
CA LEU A 137 15.08 18.22 4.10
C LEU A 137 13.86 19.15 3.98
N LEU A 138 12.69 18.79 4.51
CA LEU A 138 11.50 19.65 4.50
C LEU A 138 11.65 20.86 5.43
N PHE A 139 12.55 20.77 6.41
CA PHE A 139 12.81 21.82 7.39
C PHE A 139 13.95 22.77 6.99
N LEU A 140 14.72 22.45 5.94
CA LEU A 140 15.81 23.26 5.39
C LEU A 140 15.31 24.25 4.33
#